data_AF-A0A536FM24-F1
#
_entry.id   AF-A0A536FM24-F1
#
_cell.length_a   1.000
_cell.length_b   1.000
_cell.length_c   1.000
_cell.angle_alpha   90.00
_cell.angle_beta   90.00
_cell.angle_gamma   90.00
#
_symmetry.space_group_name_H-M   'P 1'
#
loop_
_entity.id
_entity.type
_entity.pdbx_description
1 polymer ?
#
loop_
_entity_poly.entity_id
_entity_poly.type
_entity_poly.pdbx_seq_one_letter_code
_entity_poly.pdbx_strand_id
1 'polypeptide(L)' 'MPGKLAWFEENQPREGKTAEETWIGDVADAEVPTCGLQDRVGDVRRRAADWDTCVVVGPERVVLGLLRKAELEGDP' A
#
# COMPACT_ATOMS: atom_id res chain seq x y z
N MET A 1 13.14 -22.38 -7.89
CA MET A 1 11.75 -22.00 -8.17
C MET A 1 11.14 -21.51 -6.87
N PRO A 2 10.37 -20.42 -6.85
CA PRO A 2 9.65 -19.98 -5.65
C PRO A 2 8.71 -21.09 -5.16
N GLY A 3 8.59 -21.25 -3.85
CA GLY A 3 7.72 -22.27 -3.25
C GLY A 3 6.27 -21.81 -3.15
N LYS A 4 5.39 -22.68 -2.64
CA LYS A 4 3.96 -22.37 -2.39
C LYS A 4 3.77 -21.15 -1.48
N LEU A 5 4.69 -20.93 -0.52
CA LEU A 5 4.64 -19.76 0.36
C LEU A 5 4.86 -18.46 -0.43
N ALA A 6 5.89 -18.42 -1.28
CA ALA A 6 6.18 -17.26 -2.13
C ALA A 6 5.03 -16.93 -3.09
N TRP A 7 4.34 -17.95 -3.63
CA TRP A 7 3.13 -17.76 -4.43
C TRP A 7 2.04 -17.00 -3.68
N PHE A 8 1.85 -17.29 -2.39
CA PHE A 8 0.86 -16.60 -1.56
C PHE A 8 1.30 -15.21 -1.13
N GLU A 9 2.59 -15.01 -0.88
CA GLU A 9 3.16 -13.67 -0.57
C GLU A 9 3.00 -12.69 -1.75
N GLU A 10 2.94 -13.21 -2.98
CA GLU A 10 2.70 -12.44 -4.19
C GLU A 10 1.20 -12.28 -4.53
N ASN A 11 0.29 -12.64 -3.63
CA ASN A 11 -1.17 -12.60 -3.82
C ASN A 11 -1.64 -13.30 -5.11
N GLN A 12 -0.95 -14.37 -5.52
CA GLN A 12 -1.33 -15.12 -6.71
C GLN A 12 -2.60 -15.95 -6.47
N PRO A 13 -3.35 -16.33 -7.53
CA PRO A 13 -4.59 -17.10 -7.41
C PRO A 13 -4.42 -18.42 -6.63
N ARG A 14 -5.43 -18.78 -5.84
CA ARG A 14 -5.45 -19.96 -4.96
C ARG A 14 -6.61 -20.89 -5.34
N GLU A 15 -6.38 -22.20 -5.27
CA GLU A 15 -7.40 -23.23 -5.53
C GLU A 15 -7.50 -24.23 -4.36
N GLY A 16 -8.60 -24.99 -4.32
CA GLY A 16 -8.86 -26.04 -3.33
C GLY A 16 -9.55 -25.53 -2.06
N LYS A 17 -9.29 -26.17 -0.92
CA LYS A 17 -10.02 -25.91 0.35
C LYS A 17 -9.94 -24.47 0.84
N THR A 18 -8.88 -23.75 0.49
CA THR A 18 -8.65 -22.36 0.90
C THR A 18 -9.09 -21.35 -0.15
N ALA A 19 -9.64 -21.79 -1.29
CA ALA A 19 -10.07 -20.90 -2.37
C ALA A 19 -11.23 -19.99 -1.94
N GLU A 20 -12.08 -20.48 -1.03
CA GLU A 20 -13.22 -19.73 -0.48
C GLU A 20 -12.83 -18.89 0.75
N GLU A 21 -11.60 -18.99 1.24
CA GLU A 21 -11.11 -18.19 2.35
C GLU A 21 -10.61 -16.83 1.85
N THR A 22 -11.23 -15.76 2.35
CA THR A 22 -10.75 -14.39 2.14
C THR A 22 -9.46 -14.15 2.91
N TRP A 23 -8.40 -13.79 2.18
CA TRP A 23 -7.10 -13.40 2.70
C TRP A 23 -6.92 -11.89 2.54
N ILE A 24 -6.00 -11.31 3.32
CA ILE A 24 -5.74 -9.86 3.25
C ILE A 24 -5.36 -9.42 1.83
N GLY A 25 -4.64 -10.25 1.09
CA GLY A 25 -4.24 -9.99 -0.30
C GLY A 25 -5.37 -9.94 -1.31
N ASP A 26 -6.53 -10.56 -1.02
CA ASP A 26 -7.68 -10.54 -1.92
C ASP A 26 -8.45 -9.21 -1.83
N VAL A 27 -8.32 -8.50 -0.70
CA VAL A 27 -9.07 -7.29 -0.39
C VAL A 27 -8.19 -6.05 -0.32
N ALA A 28 -6.89 -6.21 -0.12
CA ALA A 28 -5.95 -5.10 -0.10
C ALA A 28 -5.81 -4.51 -1.50
N ASP A 29 -5.96 -3.19 -1.59
CA ASP A 29 -5.72 -2.49 -2.84
C ASP A 29 -4.21 -2.30 -3.04
N ALA A 30 -3.69 -2.86 -4.14
CA ALA A 30 -2.28 -2.82 -4.49
C ALA A 30 -1.83 -1.45 -5.01
N GLU A 31 -2.76 -0.56 -5.36
CA GLU A 31 -2.50 0.76 -5.94
C GLU A 31 -2.48 1.88 -4.88
N VAL A 32 -2.45 1.53 -3.59
CA VAL A 32 -2.36 2.52 -2.50
C VAL A 32 -1.13 3.43 -2.75
N PRO A 33 -1.29 4.77 -2.69
CA PRO A 33 -0.20 5.67 -3.02
C PRO A 33 0.88 5.63 -1.94
N THR A 34 2.12 5.78 -2.38
CA THR A 34 3.28 5.90 -1.50
C THR A 34 4.00 7.23 -1.72
N CYS A 35 4.73 7.69 -0.70
CA CYS A 35 5.60 8.87 -0.79
C CYS A 35 6.88 8.70 0.02
N GLY A 36 7.94 9.39 -0.38
CA GLY A 36 9.19 9.49 0.38
C GLY A 36 9.19 10.65 1.37
N LEU A 37 10.10 10.61 2.35
CA LEU A 37 10.31 11.71 3.31
C LEU A 37 10.75 13.04 2.67
N GLN A 38 11.24 12.99 1.42
CA GLN A 38 11.72 14.16 0.68
C GLN A 38 10.75 14.62 -0.41
N ASP A 39 9.60 13.95 -0.56
CA ASP A 39 8.58 14.35 -1.53
C ASP A 39 7.95 15.69 -1.11
N ARG A 40 7.65 16.55 -2.09
CA ARG A 40 6.94 17.79 -1.82
C ARG A 40 5.50 17.48 -1.42
N VAL A 41 5.05 18.02 -0.28
CA VAL A 41 3.70 17.80 0.25
C VAL A 41 2.60 18.09 -0.79
N GLY A 42 2.74 19.16 -1.58
CA GLY A 42 1.78 19.48 -2.63
C GLY A 42 1.68 18.42 -3.73
N ASP A 43 2.74 17.67 -4.01
CA ASP A 43 2.75 16.57 -4.98
C ASP A 43 2.15 15.30 -4.35
N VAL A 44 2.48 15.02 -3.09
CA VAL A 44 1.87 13.92 -2.31
C VAL A 44 0.36 14.10 -2.22
N ARG A 45 -0.11 15.32 -1.94
CA ARG A 45 -1.55 15.64 -1.89
C ARG A 45 -2.27 15.37 -3.20
N ARG A 46 -1.66 15.71 -4.35
CA ARG A 46 -2.25 15.42 -5.67
C ARG A 46 -2.29 13.91 -5.96
N ARG A 47 -1.23 13.19 -5.58
CA ARG A 47 -1.14 11.73 -5.77
C ARG A 47 -2.17 10.97 -4.92
N ALA A 48 -2.42 11.45 -3.70
CA ALA A 48 -3.34 10.84 -2.75
C ALA A 48 -4.76 11.42 -2.79
N ALA A 49 -5.13 12.20 -3.82
CA ALA A 49 -6.39 12.94 -3.85
C ALA A 49 -7.64 12.05 -3.68
N ASP A 50 -7.60 10.85 -4.28
CA ASP A 50 -8.69 9.86 -4.23
C ASP A 50 -8.53 8.84 -3.09
N TRP A 51 -7.54 9.05 -2.21
CA TRP A 51 -7.18 8.11 -1.15
C TRP A 51 -7.28 8.76 0.23
N ASP A 52 -7.67 7.96 1.22
CA ASP A 52 -7.69 8.43 2.62
C ASP A 52 -6.29 8.45 3.25
N THR A 53 -5.30 7.81 2.62
CA THR A 53 -3.93 7.77 3.10
C THR A 53 -2.90 7.67 1.97
N CYS A 54 -1.70 8.14 2.26
CA CYS A 54 -0.47 7.91 1.52
C CYS A 54 0.55 7.26 2.46
N VAL A 55 1.08 6.09 2.09
CA VAL A 55 2.04 5.35 2.92
C VAL A 55 3.43 5.96 2.73
N VAL A 56 4.06 6.36 3.83
CA VAL A 56 5.41 6.94 3.80
C VAL A 56 6.42 5.80 3.81
N VAL A 57 7.27 5.74 2.77
CA VAL A 57 8.26 4.67 2.61
C VAL A 57 9.68 5.22 2.47
N GLY A 58 10.66 4.46 2.94
CA GLY A 58 12.08 4.72 2.72
C GLY A 58 12.57 4.22 1.35
N PRO A 59 13.85 4.45 1.00
CA PRO A 59 14.44 4.03 -0.27
C PRO A 59 14.33 2.52 -0.53
N GLU A 60 14.36 1.71 0.53
CA GLU A 60 14.24 0.25 0.49
C GLU A 60 12.80 -0.25 0.65
N ARG A 61 11.79 0.62 0.45
CA ARG A 61 10.35 0.33 0.64
C ARG A 61 9.95 -0.06 2.07
N VAL A 62 10.79 0.23 3.05
CA VAL A 62 10.43 0.12 4.47
C VAL A 62 9.37 1.17 4.80
N VAL A 63 8.26 0.75 5.41
CA VAL A 63 7.21 1.65 5.87
C VAL A 63 7.73 2.46 7.06
N LEU A 64 7.69 3.78 6.93
CA LEU A 64 8.14 4.73 7.95
C LEU A 64 6.96 5.42 8.65
N GLY A 65 5.79 5.45 8.02
CA GLY A 65 4.59 6.07 8.59
C GLY A 65 3.40 6.08 7.65
N LEU A 66 2.33 6.72 8.11
CA LEU A 66 1.11 6.96 7.35
C LEU A 66 0.82 8.46 7.37
N LEU A 67 0.49 9.00 6.20
CA LEU A 67 -0.04 10.34 6.08
C LEU A 67 -1.50 10.21 5.68
N ARG A 68 -2.44 10.68 6.50
CA ARG A 68 -3.87 10.59 6.18
C ARG A 68 -4.32 11.88 5.51
N LYS A 69 -5.50 11.79 4.90
CA LYS A 69 -6.12 12.91 4.20
C LYS A 69 -6.22 14.17 5.07
N ALA A 70 -6.57 14.02 6.34
CA ALA A 70 -6.67 15.13 7.29
C ALA A 70 -5.33 15.87 7.48
N GLU A 71 -4.21 15.15 7.56
CA GLU A 71 -2.89 15.80 7.67
C GLU A 71 -2.44 16.43 6.33
N LEU A 72 -2.84 15.84 5.18
CA LEU A 72 -2.55 16.38 3.85
C LEU A 72 -3.33 17.65 3.50
N GLU A 73 -4.52 17.82 4.07
CA GLU A 73 -5.36 19.01 3.88
C GLU A 73 -4.95 20.18 4.77
N GLY A 74 -4.12 19.94 5.79
CA GLY A 74 -3.57 20.96 6.68
C GLY A 74 -2.57 21.90 6.01
N ASP A 75 -2.23 22.97 6.72
CA ASP A 75 -1.16 23.91 6.33
C ASP A 75 0.21 23.32 6.74
N PRO A 76 1.20 23.24 5.84
CA PRO A 76 2.51 22.66 6.12
C PRO A 76 3.38 23.46 7.11
#